data_AF-A0A931W4P5-F1
#
_entry.id   AF-A0A931W4P5-F1
#
_cell.length_a   1.000
_cell.length_b   1.000
_cell.length_c   1.000
_cell.angle_alpha   90.00
_cell.angle_beta   90.00
_cell.angle_gamma   90.00
#
_symmetry.space_group_name_H-M   'P 1'
#
loop_
_entity.id
_entity.type
_entity.pdbx_description
1 polymer ?
#
loop_
_entity_poly.entity_id
_entity_poly.type
_entity_poly.pdbx_seq_one_letter_code
_entity_poly.pdbx_strand_id
1 'polypeptide(L)' 'MEKFTFHDFRHCAITNWHTMNLPVSAAMRMAGHSSVASHKKYVNLGTKDLIEVLTSCLQRNSEPTKNA' A
#
# COMPACT_ATOMS: atom_id res chain seq x y z
N MET A 1 -7.55 -23.48 -12.35
CA MET A 1 -6.24 -23.15 -11.75
C MET A 1 -5.63 -22.03 -12.59
N GLU A 2 -5.61 -20.82 -12.07
CA GLU A 2 -4.84 -19.74 -12.72
C GLU A 2 -3.35 -20.10 -12.63
N LYS A 3 -2.65 -19.97 -13.76
CA LYS A 3 -1.23 -20.30 -13.86
C LYS A 3 -0.48 -19.25 -13.05
N PHE A 4 0.08 -19.64 -11.91
CA PHE A 4 0.95 -18.77 -11.13
C PHE A 4 2.18 -18.41 -11.97
N THR A 5 2.30 -17.15 -12.37
CA THR A 5 3.38 -16.64 -13.21
C THR A 5 4.40 -15.88 -12.36
N PHE A 6 5.58 -15.62 -12.93
CA PHE A 6 6.61 -14.80 -12.29
C PHE A 6 6.11 -13.40 -11.91
N HIS A 7 5.08 -12.91 -12.61
CA HIS A 7 4.43 -11.64 -12.29
C HIS A 7 3.76 -11.66 -10.92
N ASP A 8 3.27 -12.81 -10.47
CA ASP A 8 2.55 -12.94 -9.20
C ASP A 8 3.49 -12.76 -8.01
N PHE A 9 4.76 -13.17 -8.12
CA PHE A 9 5.76 -12.86 -7.09
C PHE A 9 5.99 -11.36 -6.93
N ARG A 10 5.98 -10.61 -8.04
CA ARG A 10 6.09 -9.14 -8.02
C ARG A 10 4.85 -8.51 -7.36
N HIS A 11 3.67 -9.07 -7.60
CA HIS A 11 2.44 -8.62 -6.91
C HIS A 11 2.53 -8.88 -5.41
N CYS A 12 2.88 -10.11 -4.99
CA CYS A 12 3.04 -10.45 -3.58
C CYS A 12 4.06 -9.54 -2.88
N ALA A 13 5.19 -9.25 -3.52
CA ALA A 13 6.20 -8.34 -2.96
C ALA A 13 5.65 -6.92 -2.78
N ILE A 14 4.97 -6.37 -3.78
CA ILE A 14 4.36 -5.03 -3.70
C ILE A 14 3.28 -4.97 -2.62
N THR A 15 2.41 -5.99 -2.54
CA THR A 15 1.39 -6.09 -1.48
C THR A 15 2.03 -6.14 -0.10
N ASN A 16 3.07 -6.94 0.09
CA ASN A 16 3.77 -7.04 1.37
C ASN A 16 4.47 -5.73 1.76
N TRP A 17 5.05 -5.00 0.80
CA TRP A 17 5.63 -3.69 1.09
C TRP A 17 4.57 -2.67 1.49
N HIS A 18 3.38 -2.75 0.88
CA HIS A 18 2.26 -1.90 1.26
C HIS A 18 1.77 -2.20 2.69
N THR A 19 1.64 -3.47 3.08
CA THR A 19 1.23 -3.84 4.45
C THR A 19 2.27 -3.48 5.50
N MET A 20 3.55 -3.39 5.12
CA MET A 20 4.64 -2.92 5.98
C MET A 20 4.76 -1.39 6.05
N ASN A 21 3.83 -0.63 5.46
CA ASN A 21 3.87 0.83 5.37
C ASN A 21 5.18 1.37 4.76
N LEU A 22 5.78 0.65 3.80
CA LEU A 22 6.93 1.19 3.08
C LEU A 22 6.53 2.45 2.29
N PRO A 23 7.41 3.46 2.23
CA PRO A 23 7.19 4.61 1.36
C PRO A 23 6.98 4.17 -0.09
N VAL A 24 5.89 4.64 -0.70
CA VAL A 24 5.49 4.31 -2.08
C VAL A 24 6.63 4.58 -3.08
N SER A 25 7.40 5.65 -2.87
CA SER A 25 8.58 5.98 -3.71
C SER A 25 9.67 4.90 -3.65
N ALA A 26 9.93 4.32 -2.48
CA ALA A 26 10.88 3.23 -2.30
C ALA A 26 10.35 1.93 -2.94
N ALA A 27 9.08 1.60 -2.71
CA ALA A 27 8.42 0.44 -3.31
C ALA A 27 8.40 0.53 -4.85
N MET A 28 8.17 1.71 -5.41
CA MET A 28 8.24 1.95 -6.85
C MET A 28 9.65 1.77 -7.42
N ARG A 29 10.67 2.29 -6.73
CA ARG A 29 12.07 2.15 -7.14
C ARG A 29 12.49 0.67 -7.16
N MET A 30 12.12 -0.09 -6.13
CA MET A 30 12.40 -1.54 -6.05
C MET A 30 11.61 -2.35 -7.10
N ALA A 31 10.36 -1.97 -7.38
CA ALA A 31 9.56 -2.61 -8.41
C ALA A 31 9.94 -2.20 -9.85
N GLY A 32 10.81 -1.21 -10.04
CA GLY A 32 11.13 -0.66 -11.36
C GLY A 32 9.95 0.06 -12.03
N HIS A 33 9.04 0.64 -11.25
CA HIS A 33 7.94 1.45 -11.78
C HIS A 33 8.38 2.90 -12.01
N SER A 34 8.23 3.37 -13.24
CA SER A 34 8.44 4.77 -13.62
C SER A 34 7.24 5.68 -13.28
N SER A 35 6.06 5.11 -13.00
CA SER A 35 4.86 5.87 -12.68
C SER A 35 4.05 5.29 -11.52
N VAL A 36 3.47 6.18 -10.72
CA VAL A 36 2.58 5.83 -9.61
C VAL A 36 1.33 5.11 -10.14
N ALA A 37 0.85 5.50 -11.33
CA ALA A 37 -0.28 4.84 -11.99
C ALA A 37 0.00 3.37 -12.29
N SER A 38 1.20 3.01 -12.73
CA SER A 38 1.59 1.61 -12.92
C SER A 38 1.69 0.86 -11.60
N HIS A 39 2.18 1.51 -10.53
CA HIS A 39 2.31 0.89 -9.21
C HIS A 39 0.96 0.65 -8.54
N LYS A 40 0.00 1.58 -8.69
CA LYS A 40 -1.36 1.48 -8.15
C LYS A 40 -2.18 0.33 -8.73
N LYS A 41 -1.86 -0.16 -9.94
CA LYS A 41 -2.53 -1.34 -10.53
C LYS A 41 -2.30 -2.63 -9.74
N TYR A 42 -1.27 -2.66 -8.89
CA TYR A 42 -0.89 -3.82 -8.08
C TYR A 42 -1.44 -3.78 -6.66
N VAL A 43 -2.02 -2.64 -6.26
CA VAL A 43 -2.60 -2.50 -4.93
C VAL A 43 -4.08 -2.87 -5.03
N ASN A 44 -4.37 -4.17 -5.01
CA ASN A 44 -5.72 -4.68 -4.79
C ASN A 44 -6.04 -4.59 -3.30
N LEU A 45 -6.36 -3.39 -2.81
CA LEU A 45 -6.80 -3.21 -1.43
C LEU A 45 -8.13 -3.94 -1.24
N GLY A 46 -8.17 -4.85 -0.27
CA GLY A 46 -9.42 -5.44 0.17
C GLY A 46 -10.22 -4.45 1.02
N THR A 47 -11.51 -4.71 1.19
CA THR A 47 -12.38 -3.90 2.06
C THR A 47 -11.82 -3.75 3.48
N LYS A 48 -11.10 -4.76 3.98
CA LYS A 48 -10.45 -4.72 5.30
C LYS A 48 -9.33 -3.69 5.39
N ASP A 49 -8.47 -3.62 4.38
CA ASP A 49 -7.36 -2.66 4.33
C ASP A 49 -7.90 -1.22 4.27
N LEU A 50 -9.03 -1.02 3.58
CA LEU A 50 -9.71 0.29 3.51
C LEU A 50 -10.28 0.72 4.87
N ILE A 51 -10.87 -0.21 5.63
CA ILE A 51 -11.40 0.07 6.97
C ILE A 51 -10.25 0.47 7.91
N GLU A 52 -9.13 -0.24 7.88
CA GLU A 52 -7.97 0.04 8.75
C GLU A 52 -7.35 1.41 8.47
N VAL A 53 -7.19 1.77 7.19
CA VAL A 53 -6.72 3.10 6.79
C VAL A 53 -7.70 4.18 7.23
N LEU A 54 -9.00 3.98 7.03
CA LEU A 54 -10.02 4.94 7.43
C LEU A 54 -10.03 5.16 8.95
N THR A 55 -10.00 4.07 9.73
CA THR A 55 -9.93 4.14 11.20
C THR A 55 -8.68 4.89 11.66
N SER A 56 -7.51 4.62 11.05
CA SER A 56 -6.25 5.30 11.36
C SER A 56 -6.29 6.81 11.06
N CYS A 57 -6.92 7.20 9.95
CA CYS A 57 -7.11 8.60 9.57
C CYS A 57 -8.11 9.32 10.51
N LEU A 58 -9.16 8.64 10.96
CA LEU A 58 -10.13 9.20 11.90
C LEU A 58 -9.54 9.39 13.30
N GLN A 59 -8.71 8.45 13.76
CA GLN A 59 -8.03 8.55 15.06
C GLN A 59 -7.04 9.71 15.13
N ARG A 60 -6.29 9.99 14.04
CA ARG A 60 -5.37 11.15 14.00
C ARG A 60 -6.06 12.51 14.12
N ASN A 61 -7.32 12.63 13.71
CA ASN A 61 -8.09 13.86 13.85
C ASN A 61 -8.69 14.05 15.26
N SER A 62 -8.54 13.06 16.15
CA SER A 62 -9.08 13.10 17.52
C SER A 62 -8.05 13.48 18.58
N GLU A 63 -6.77 13.59 18.23
CA GLU A 63 -5.76 14.11 19.15
C GLU A 63 -5.86 15.64 19.21
N PRO A 64 -6.21 16.23 20.38
CA PRO A 64 -6.22 17.67 20.51
C PRO A 64 -4.80 18.19 20.33
N THR A 65 -4.63 19.18 19.46
CA THR A 65 -3.40 19.96 19.38
C THR A 65 -3.12 20.53 20.76
N LYS A 66 -2.18 19.93 21.49
CA LYS A 66 -1.56 20.53 22.66
C LYS A 66 -0.75 21.71 22.13
N ASN A 67 -1.41 22.85 21.99
CA ASN A 67 -0.75 24.14 21.82
C ASN A 67 0.08 24.37 23.08
N ALA A 68 1.40 24.26 22.94
CA ALA A 68 2.38 24.76 23.89
C ALA A 68 2.70 26.22 23.57
#